data_AF-A0A3Q0J0J4-F1
#
_entry.id   AF-A0A3Q0J0J4-F1
#
_cell.length_a   1.000
_cell.length_b   1.000
_cell.length_c   1.000
_cell.angle_alpha   90.00
_cell.angle_beta   90.00
_cell.angle_gamma   90.00
#
_symmetry.space_group_name_H-M   'P 1'
#
loop_
_entity.id
_entity.type
_entity.pdbx_description
1 polymer ?
#
loop_
_entity_poly.entity_id
_entity_poly.type
_entity_poly.pdbx_seq_one_letter_code
_entity_poly.pdbx_strand_id
1 'polypeptide(L)'
;MAVCSMLYQLATRPEEQEKLHQELCRILPDPSQPLTPDKLDQMIYLKAFIKEVFRMYSTVIGNGRTLQNDMVICGYRIPKGVS
;
A
#
# COMPACT_ATOMS: atom_id res chain seq x y z
N MET A 1 -2.06 4.79 -11.12
CA MET A 1 -2.50 5.40 -9.85
C MET A 1 -1.53 5.10 -8.71
N ALA A 2 -1.39 3.84 -8.27
CA ALA A 2 -0.52 3.43 -7.16
C ALA A 2 0.90 4.07 -7.15
N VAL A 3 1.69 3.82 -8.20
CA VAL A 3 3.07 4.31 -8.29
C VAL A 3 3.13 5.84 -8.36
N CYS A 4 2.21 6.48 -9.10
CA CYS A 4 2.14 7.94 -9.18
C CYS A 4 1.87 8.57 -7.81
N SER A 5 0.95 7.99 -7.03
CA SER A 5 0.66 8.41 -5.67
C SER A 5 1.90 8.27 -4.77
N MET A 6 2.63 7.16 -4.85
CA MET A 6 3.86 6.96 -4.08
C MET A 6 4.92 8.02 -4.41
N LEU A 7 5.19 8.24 -5.70
CA LEU A 7 6.17 9.23 -6.16
C LEU A 7 5.78 10.64 -5.72
N TYR A 8 4.49 10.99 -5.81
CA TYR A 8 4.00 12.28 -5.34
C TYR A 8 4.12 12.44 -3.82
N GLN A 9 3.79 11.41 -3.04
CA GLN A 9 3.94 11.46 -1.58
C GLN A 9 5.41 11.57 -1.14
N LEU A 10 6.34 10.95 -1.87
CA LEU A 10 7.79 11.12 -1.67
C LEU A 10 8.24 12.54 -2.01
N ALA A 11 7.89 13.04 -3.20
CA ALA A 11 8.32 14.35 -3.66
C ALA A 11 7.81 15.51 -2.77
N THR A 12 6.70 15.31 -2.07
CA THR A 12 6.11 16.30 -1.16
C THR A 12 6.56 16.15 0.30
N ARG A 13 7.33 15.10 0.64
CA ARG A 13 7.80 14.81 2.00
C ARG A 13 9.30 14.51 2.01
N PRO A 14 10.15 15.55 1.95
CA PRO A 14 11.60 15.38 1.86
C PRO A 14 12.20 14.63 3.07
N GLU A 15 11.66 14.81 4.28
CA GLU A 15 12.12 14.08 5.47
C GLU A 15 11.91 12.56 5.35
N GLU A 16 10.78 12.16 4.79
CA GLU A 16 10.42 10.76 4.58
C GLU A 16 11.23 10.15 3.44
N GLN A 17 11.47 10.93 2.39
CA GLN A 17 12.35 10.56 1.29
C GLN A 17 13.79 10.33 1.79
N GLU A 18 14.30 11.18 2.67
CA GLU A 18 15.65 11.05 3.23
C GLU A 18 15.78 9.80 4.11
N LYS A 19 14.80 9.53 4.99
CA LYS A 19 14.79 8.28 5.80
C LYS A 19 14.81 7.03 4.93
N LEU A 20 14.00 7.02 3.86
CA LEU A 20 13.94 5.91 2.92
C LEU A 20 15.27 5.76 2.15
N HIS A 21 15.84 6.87 1.70
CA HIS A 21 17.15 6.88 1.05
C HIS A 21 18.25 6.32 1.96
N GLN A 22 18.29 6.72 3.23
CA GLN A 22 19.23 6.19 4.22
C GLN A 22 19.06 4.68 4.46
N GLU A 23 17.81 4.20 4.55
CA GLU A 23 17.53 2.76 4.62
C GLU A 23 18.09 2.03 3.39
N LEU A 24 17.83 2.55 2.18
CA LEU A 24 18.29 1.96 0.94
C LEU A 24 19.82 1.93 0.84
N CYS A 25 20.50 3.03 1.16
CA CYS A 25 21.97 3.08 1.15
C CYS A 25 22.59 2.09 2.15
N ARG A 26 21.92 1.82 3.27
CA ARG A 26 22.38 0.84 4.27
C ARG A 26 22.23 -0.60 3.78
N ILE A 27 21.14 -0.92 3.09
CA ILE A 27 20.84 -2.28 2.61
C ILE A 27 21.55 -2.58 1.27
N LEU A 28 21.70 -1.56 0.43
CA LEU A 28 22.31 -1.60 -0.90
C LEU A 28 23.48 -0.59 -0.96
N PRO A 29 24.61 -0.88 -0.30
CA PRO A 29 25.77 0.01 -0.31
C PRO A 29 26.46 0.05 -1.67
N ASP A 30 26.35 -1.03 -2.46
CA ASP A 30 26.93 -1.15 -3.79
C ASP A 30 25.82 -1.16 -4.85
N PRO A 31 25.74 -0.13 -5.71
CA PRO A 31 24.74 -0.06 -6.79
C PRO A 31 24.88 -1.15 -7.85
N SER A 32 26.06 -1.78 -7.95
CA SER A 32 26.33 -2.83 -8.92
C SER A 32 25.84 -4.20 -8.48
N GLN A 33 25.55 -4.37 -7.18
CA GLN A 33 25.02 -5.62 -6.68
C GLN A 33 23.56 -5.83 -7.10
N PRO A 34 23.19 -7.06 -7.49
CA PRO A 34 21.81 -7.36 -7.82
C PRO A 34 20.92 -7.24 -6.58
N LEU A 35 19.70 -6.79 -6.82
CA LEU A 35 18.64 -6.80 -5.83
C LEU A 35 18.18 -8.24 -5.59
N THR A 36 18.26 -8.72 -4.35
CA THR A 36 17.82 -10.06 -3.95
C THR A 36 16.55 -9.98 -3.08
N PRO A 37 15.73 -11.04 -3.04
CA PRO A 37 14.57 -11.11 -2.15
C PRO A 37 14.93 -10.87 -0.67
N ASP A 38 16.04 -11.43 -0.20
CA ASP A 38 16.51 -11.24 1.18
C ASP A 38 16.82 -9.78 1.52
N LYS A 39 17.29 -9.01 0.54
CA LYS A 39 17.52 -7.56 0.70
C LYS A 39 16.21 -6.79 0.67
N LEU A 40 15.26 -7.16 -0.20
CA LEU A 40 13.91 -6.61 -0.19
C LEU A 40 13.22 -6.83 1.15
N ASP A 41 13.50 -7.95 1.81
CA ASP A 41 12.92 -8.25 3.12
C ASP A 41 13.41 -7.35 4.25
N GLN A 42 14.61 -6.80 4.11
CA GLN A 42 15.18 -5.85 5.05
C GLN A 42 14.67 -4.41 4.88
N MET A 43 13.97 -4.09 3.78
CA MET A 43 13.45 -2.75 3.48
C MET A 43 12.14 -2.45 4.23
N ILE A 44 12.23 -2.40 5.56
CA ILE A 44 11.08 -2.30 6.46
C ILE A 44 10.37 -0.96 6.28
N TYR A 45 11.11 0.13 6.20
CA TYR A 45 10.58 1.48 6.07
C TYR A 45 9.92 1.70 4.71
N LEU A 46 10.58 1.27 3.62
CA LEU A 46 9.97 1.30 2.28
C LEU A 46 8.64 0.55 2.25
N LYS A 47 8.57 -0.66 2.84
CA LYS A 47 7.33 -1.43 2.93
C LYS A 47 6.27 -0.70 3.76
N ALA A 48 6.65 -0.08 4.88
CA ALA A 48 5.75 0.70 5.71
C ALA A 48 5.20 1.92 4.97
N PHE A 49 6.06 2.67 4.26
CA PHE A 49 5.69 3.80 3.43
C PHE A 49 4.68 3.40 2.35
N ILE A 50 4.94 2.32 1.60
CA ILE A 50 4.02 1.82 0.57
C ILE A 50 2.65 1.48 1.18
N LYS A 51 2.63 0.80 2.33
CA LYS A 51 1.38 0.46 3.04
C LYS A 51 0.61 1.72 3.46
N GLU A 52 1.31 2.73 3.93
CA GLU A 52 0.68 3.99 4.36
C GLU A 52 0.12 4.77 3.17
N VAL A 53 0.83 4.79 2.04
CA VAL A 53 0.30 5.36 0.79
C VAL A 53 -0.97 4.61 0.37
N PHE A 54 -1.01 3.28 0.47
CA PHE A 54 -2.22 2.51 0.14
C PHE A 54 -3.37 2.67 1.14
N ARG A 55 -3.07 2.94 2.41
CA ARG A 55 -4.07 3.27 3.42
C ARG A 55 -4.80 4.58 3.06
N MET A 56 -4.08 5.57 2.53
CA MET A 56 -4.63 6.87 2.15
C MET A 56 -5.17 6.90 0.71
N TYR A 57 -4.49 6.22 -0.21
CA TYR A 57 -4.77 6.20 -1.64
C TYR A 57 -4.97 4.74 -2.07
N SER A 58 -6.12 4.18 -1.69
CA SER A 58 -6.49 2.82 -2.09
C SER A 58 -6.47 2.68 -3.61
N THR A 59 -5.93 1.57 -4.09
CA THR A 59 -5.92 1.22 -5.52
C THR A 59 -7.31 0.84 -6.03
N VAL A 60 -8.21 0.46 -5.11
CA VAL A 60 -9.59 0.05 -5.40
C VAL A 60 -10.54 0.94 -4.60
N ILE A 61 -11.51 1.54 -5.27
CA ILE A 61 -12.46 2.50 -4.66
C ILE A 61 -13.48 1.76 -3.77
N GLY A 62 -13.80 0.50 -4.07
CA GLY A 62 -14.68 -0.32 -3.25
C GLY A 62 -14.79 -1.75 -3.78
N ASN A 63 -15.22 -2.65 -2.90
CA ASN A 63 -15.49 -4.04 -3.25
C ASN A 63 -17.01 -4.26 -3.24
N GLY A 64 -17.64 -4.28 -4.42
CA GLY A 64 -19.07 -4.55 -4.55
C GLY A 64 -19.41 -6.03 -4.30
N ARG A 65 -20.58 -6.29 -3.72
CA ARG A 65 -21.14 -7.63 -3.54
C ARG A 65 -22.64 -7.57 -3.74
N THR A 66 -23.19 -8.45 -4.58
CA THR A 66 -24.64 -8.59 -4.73
C THR A 66 -25.16 -9.74 -3.87
N LEU A 67 -26.12 -9.46 -2.98
CA LEU A 67 -26.71 -10.46 -2.09
C LEU A 67 -27.45 -11.54 -2.90
N GLN A 68 -27.09 -12.81 -2.67
CA GLN A 68 -27.72 -13.95 -3.35
C GLN A 68 -28.98 -14.46 -2.66
N ASN A 69 -29.15 -14.13 -1.38
CA ASN A 69 -30.31 -14.44 -0.54
C ASN A 69 -30.53 -13.29 0.45
N ASP A 70 -31.73 -13.20 1.03
CA ASP A 70 -32.01 -12.28 2.13
C ASP A 70 -31.03 -12.53 3.30
N MET A 71 -30.52 -11.45 3.90
CA MET A 71 -29.55 -11.53 5.01
C MET A 71 -29.85 -10.48 6.07
N VAL A 72 -29.56 -10.79 7.33
CA VAL A 72 -29.60 -9.81 8.42
C VAL A 72 -28.18 -9.29 8.66
N ILE A 73 -27.93 -8.00 8.42
CA ILE A 73 -26.65 -7.33 8.70
C ILE A 73 -26.89 -6.26 9.77
N CYS A 74 -26.17 -6.34 10.88
CA CYS A 74 -26.32 -5.42 12.02
C CYS A 74 -27.78 -5.25 12.50
N GLY A 75 -28.58 -6.32 12.43
CA GLY A 75 -30.01 -6.31 12.81
C GLY A 75 -30.99 -5.86 11.72
N TYR A 76 -30.50 -5.37 10.57
CA TYR A 76 -31.32 -4.96 9.45
C TYR A 76 -31.47 -6.09 8.43
N ARG A 77 -32.71 -6.37 7.99
CA ARG A 77 -32.99 -7.33 6.93
C ARG A 77 -32.74 -6.69 5.56
N ILE A 78 -31.72 -7.18 4.85
CA ILE A 78 -31.35 -6.75 3.50
C ILE A 78 -31.84 -7.81 2.51
N PRO A 79 -32.70 -7.46 1.52
CA PRO A 79 -33.20 -8.41 0.53
C PRO A 79 -32.14 -8.94 -0.43
N LYS A 80 -32.41 -10.10 -1.02
CA LYS A 80 -31.70 -10.61 -2.19
C LYS A 80 -31.66 -9.57 -3.32
N GLY A 81 -30.52 -9.45 -4.00
CA GLY A 81 -30.32 -8.61 -5.18
C GLY A 81 -29.77 -7.20 -4.90
N VAL A 82 -29.63 -6.81 -3.63
CA VAL A 82 -29.00 -5.53 -3.24
C VAL A 82 -27.48 -5.61 -3.38
N SER A 83 -26.84 -4.52 -3.83
CA SER A 83 -25.38 -4.43 -4.04
C SER A 83 -24.73 -3.21 -3.41
#